data_AF-A0A954Z030-F1
#
_entry.id   AF-A0A954Z030-F1
#
_cell.length_a   1.000
_cell.length_b   1.000
_cell.length_c   1.000
_cell.angle_alpha   90.00
_cell.angle_beta   90.00
_cell.angle_gamma   90.00
#
_symmetry.space_group_name_H-M   'P 1'
#
loop_
_entity.id
_entity.type
_entity.pdbx_description
1 polymer ?
#
loop_
_entity_poly.entity_id
_entity_poly.type
_entity_poly.pdbx_seq_one_letter_code
_entity_poly.pdbx_strand_id
1 'polypeptide(L)'
;MNNRLIVSMVAWATLLVMLPFGSASAQFVVTEIIDANGDGTNGLASPRAIAADAVGNIYVTGDANDNAFLITPDGVIAQIIDATGDGAGNTLDGPRGVTTDDAGNVYVTGAFSNNAFRITPLGFSSLITQIIDATGDGTHTLNGPRGVAVNAAGVVYVAGIGGDNAFRITPAGFSALSAQIIDATGDGGGNVLNFPSAIAVDADGNVYVAGLTSDNAFKITPNGVVTQIIDATGDGANPLDGPEGIAVDAAGNVYVAGSSSDNAFRITPDGVITQIIDVTGDGAGHGLQELSDIAVDAAGNVYVTGVDTNNAFQITPDGIITQIIDATGDGAGNGLDSPESIAVDAAGNIYVVGLTSDNAFRITADCDNNGIADDTETDSDGDGTIDGCDNCPDDPDKIDPGQCGCGTADVDTDGDGVCDADDVCAAGDDTVDTDGSGTPDACDDEPLAPTTTNCCGGGMPAVLPLMIWGWSRTGRKRRRPRSNS
;
A
#
# COMPACT_ATOMS: atom_id res chain seq x y z
N MET A 1 19.90 -69.07 25.93
CA MET A 1 18.43 -69.07 25.74
C MET A 1 18.00 -67.62 25.99
N ASN A 2 17.65 -66.74 25.04
CA ASN A 2 17.35 -66.84 23.61
C ASN A 2 18.00 -65.66 22.87
N ASN A 3 18.51 -65.94 21.67
CA ASN A 3 18.91 -64.97 20.64
C ASN A 3 17.71 -64.11 20.20
N ARG A 4 17.96 -62.84 19.86
CA ARG A 4 17.52 -62.27 18.57
C ARG A 4 18.19 -60.94 18.24
N LEU A 5 18.80 -60.92 17.06
CA LEU A 5 19.21 -59.75 16.29
C LEU A 5 18.09 -58.71 16.23
N ILE A 6 18.43 -57.43 16.34
CA ILE A 6 17.65 -56.35 15.71
C ILE A 6 18.55 -55.65 14.71
N VAL A 7 18.02 -55.63 13.50
CA VAL A 7 18.57 -55.14 12.25
C VAL A 7 18.38 -53.63 12.18
N SER A 8 19.35 -52.98 11.53
CA SER A 8 19.31 -51.68 10.86
C SER A 8 17.91 -51.08 10.63
N MET A 9 17.69 -49.86 11.11
CA MET A 9 16.77 -48.91 10.50
C MET A 9 17.51 -47.59 10.30
N VAL A 10 17.94 -47.39 9.06
CA VAL A 10 18.31 -46.10 8.49
C VAL A 10 17.03 -45.27 8.48
N ALA A 11 16.97 -44.22 9.30
CA ALA A 11 15.94 -43.20 9.19
C ALA A 11 16.22 -42.42 7.91
N TRP A 12 15.36 -42.59 6.91
CA TRP A 12 15.27 -41.68 5.77
C TRP A 12 14.64 -40.40 6.30
N ALA A 13 15.47 -39.39 6.55
CA ALA A 13 14.98 -38.02 6.54
C ALA A 13 14.72 -37.69 5.07
N THR A 14 13.45 -37.66 4.67
CA THR A 14 13.04 -36.93 3.49
C THR A 14 13.40 -35.48 3.75
N LEU A 15 14.56 -35.09 3.19
CA LEU A 15 14.91 -33.71 2.94
C LEU A 15 13.82 -33.17 2.01
N LEU A 16 12.80 -32.54 2.59
CA LEU A 16 12.00 -31.57 1.85
C LEU A 16 12.98 -30.45 1.52
N VAL A 17 13.60 -30.55 0.35
CA VAL A 17 14.17 -29.40 -0.30
C VAL A 17 12.97 -28.53 -0.58
N MET A 18 12.66 -27.61 0.35
CA MET A 18 12.03 -26.37 -0.06
C MET A 18 12.99 -25.82 -1.11
N LEU A 19 12.61 -25.95 -2.38
CA LEU A 19 13.16 -25.11 -3.40
C LEU A 19 12.99 -23.69 -2.83
N PRO A 20 14.04 -22.86 -2.80
CA PRO A 20 13.76 -21.45 -2.65
C PRO A 20 12.89 -21.14 -3.85
N PHE A 21 11.59 -20.90 -3.62
CA PHE A 21 10.90 -19.94 -4.44
C PHE A 21 11.69 -18.67 -4.22
N GLY A 22 12.71 -18.47 -5.06
CA GLY A 22 13.26 -17.16 -5.27
C GLY A 22 12.13 -16.42 -5.93
N SER A 23 11.27 -15.82 -5.13
CA SER A 23 10.71 -14.54 -5.52
C SER A 23 11.94 -13.69 -5.80
N ALA A 24 12.19 -13.43 -7.08
CA ALA A 24 13.04 -12.32 -7.43
C ALA A 24 12.39 -11.13 -6.71
N SER A 25 13.05 -10.58 -5.68
CA SER A 25 12.64 -9.30 -5.13
C SER A 25 12.54 -8.36 -6.33
N ALA A 26 11.39 -7.72 -6.54
CA ALA A 26 11.25 -6.70 -7.56
C ALA A 26 12.48 -5.78 -7.47
N GLN A 27 13.27 -5.71 -8.54
CA GLN A 27 14.37 -4.77 -8.58
C GLN A 27 13.72 -3.39 -8.74
N PHE A 28 14.25 -2.37 -8.07
CA PHE A 28 13.74 -1.01 -8.23
C PHE A 28 14.67 -0.23 -9.14
N VAL A 29 14.08 0.59 -10.01
CA VAL A 29 14.83 1.59 -10.76
C VAL A 29 14.59 2.95 -10.13
N VAL A 30 15.68 3.62 -9.78
CA VAL A 30 15.68 4.94 -9.17
C VAL A 30 16.11 5.95 -10.23
N THR A 31 15.31 7.00 -10.41
CA THR A 31 15.59 8.10 -11.35
C THR A 31 15.43 9.44 -10.63
N GLU A 32 16.43 10.31 -10.72
CA GLU A 32 16.31 11.69 -10.28
C GLU A 32 15.27 12.45 -11.13
N ILE A 33 14.35 13.15 -10.47
CA ILE A 33 13.27 13.91 -11.13
C ILE A 33 13.40 15.43 -10.97
N ILE A 34 14.10 15.89 -9.92
CA ILE A 34 14.46 17.29 -9.71
C ILE A 34 15.68 17.34 -8.80
N ASP A 35 16.58 18.28 -9.08
CA ASP A 35 17.82 18.53 -8.33
C ASP A 35 17.84 19.96 -7.75
N ALA A 36 18.95 20.33 -7.12
CA ALA A 36 19.17 21.67 -6.57
C ALA A 36 19.01 22.82 -7.60
N ASN A 37 19.13 22.55 -8.91
CA ASN A 37 18.95 23.55 -9.96
C ASN A 37 17.47 23.85 -10.24
N GLY A 38 16.55 23.02 -9.75
CA GLY A 38 15.10 23.18 -9.91
C GLY A 38 14.66 23.25 -11.37
N ASP A 39 14.05 24.36 -11.79
CA ASP A 39 13.63 24.57 -13.19
C ASP A 39 14.75 25.15 -14.08
N GLY A 40 15.98 25.25 -13.56
CA GLY A 40 17.14 25.86 -14.22
C GLY A 40 17.22 27.38 -14.08
N THR A 41 16.17 28.03 -13.60
CA THR A 41 16.15 29.47 -13.25
C THR A 41 15.92 29.72 -11.77
N ASN A 42 15.13 28.86 -11.14
CA ASN A 42 14.79 28.86 -9.73
C ASN A 42 15.30 27.55 -9.12
N GLY A 43 16.14 27.63 -8.10
CA GLY A 43 16.69 26.44 -7.43
C GLY A 43 15.72 25.79 -6.45
N LEU A 44 15.91 24.51 -6.20
CA LEU A 44 15.34 23.77 -5.07
C LEU A 44 16.34 23.80 -3.92
N ALA A 45 15.88 24.01 -2.69
CA ALA A 45 16.74 23.92 -1.51
C ALA A 45 15.93 23.47 -0.30
N SER A 46 16.47 22.49 0.42
CA SER A 46 15.85 21.85 1.56
C SER A 46 14.44 21.35 1.26
N PRO A 47 14.26 20.40 0.32
CA PRO A 47 12.95 19.86 0.03
C PRO A 47 12.37 19.15 1.26
N ARG A 48 11.12 19.45 1.62
CA ARG A 48 10.49 18.95 2.86
C ARG A 48 9.25 18.10 2.67
N ALA A 49 8.56 18.22 1.54
CA ALA A 49 7.35 17.48 1.28
C ALA A 49 7.22 17.20 -0.22
N ILE A 50 6.67 16.04 -0.53
CA ILE A 50 6.36 15.60 -1.89
C ILE A 50 4.93 15.07 -1.96
N ALA A 51 4.24 15.33 -3.07
CA ALA A 51 2.91 14.76 -3.35
C ALA A 51 2.78 14.46 -4.84
N ALA A 52 2.00 13.43 -5.16
CA ALA A 52 1.61 13.10 -6.54
C ALA A 52 0.11 13.37 -6.74
N ASP A 53 -0.30 13.73 -7.95
CA ASP A 53 -1.72 13.72 -8.35
C ASP A 53 -2.09 12.47 -9.15
N ALA A 54 -3.38 12.28 -9.41
CA ALA A 54 -3.91 11.14 -10.15
C ALA A 54 -3.49 11.10 -11.64
N VAL A 55 -2.85 12.15 -12.16
CA VAL A 55 -2.34 12.23 -13.54
C VAL A 55 -0.82 11.94 -13.59
N GLY A 56 -0.17 11.76 -12.43
CA GLY A 56 1.26 11.53 -12.30
C GLY A 56 2.09 12.81 -12.24
N ASN A 57 1.48 13.98 -12.01
CA ASN A 57 2.23 15.20 -11.71
C ASN A 57 2.74 15.16 -10.27
N ILE A 58 3.98 15.61 -10.09
CA ILE A 58 4.67 15.59 -8.81
C ILE A 58 4.90 17.01 -8.32
N TYR A 59 4.71 17.21 -7.02
CA TYR A 59 4.81 18.51 -6.37
C TYR A 59 5.81 18.45 -5.23
N VAL A 60 6.82 19.31 -5.26
CA VAL A 60 7.91 19.33 -4.26
C VAL A 60 8.05 20.73 -3.67
N THR A 61 8.06 20.84 -2.34
CA THR A 61 8.28 22.11 -1.64
C THR A 61 9.73 22.30 -1.24
N GLY A 62 10.36 23.43 -1.58
CA GLY A 62 11.69 23.82 -1.10
C GLY A 62 11.59 24.80 0.07
N ASP A 63 11.92 24.34 1.29
CA ASP A 63 11.80 25.12 2.53
C ASP A 63 12.72 26.34 2.53
N ALA A 64 13.97 26.19 2.11
CA ALA A 64 14.98 27.26 2.22
C ALA A 64 14.87 28.32 1.11
N ASN A 65 14.22 27.98 -0.01
CA ASN A 65 13.98 28.90 -1.14
C ASN A 65 12.55 29.44 -1.19
N ASP A 66 11.71 29.10 -0.20
CA ASP A 66 10.31 29.52 -0.11
C ASP A 66 9.52 29.26 -1.40
N ASN A 67 9.64 28.06 -1.97
CA ASN A 67 9.02 27.75 -3.26
C ASN A 67 8.41 26.34 -3.30
N ALA A 68 7.62 26.09 -4.35
CA ALA A 68 7.25 24.73 -4.73
C ALA A 68 7.31 24.57 -6.25
N PHE A 69 7.63 23.36 -6.69
CA PHE A 69 7.74 22.97 -8.09
C PHE A 69 6.68 21.95 -8.46
N LEU A 70 6.22 22.01 -9.71
CA LEU A 70 5.51 20.96 -10.43
C LEU A 70 6.52 20.26 -11.35
N ILE A 71 6.49 18.94 -11.36
CA ILE A 71 7.16 18.07 -12.32
C ILE A 71 6.07 17.26 -13.03
N THR A 72 5.95 17.41 -14.34
CA THR A 72 4.97 16.65 -15.14
C THR A 72 5.54 15.29 -15.56
N PRO A 73 4.70 14.32 -15.96
CA PRO A 73 5.16 13.01 -16.45
C PRO A 73 6.12 13.08 -17.64
N ASP A 74 6.04 14.13 -18.47
CA ASP A 74 6.97 14.37 -19.59
C ASP A 74 8.27 15.10 -19.19
N GLY A 75 8.50 15.28 -17.88
CA GLY A 75 9.73 15.83 -17.30
C GLY A 75 9.82 17.35 -17.35
N VAL A 76 8.70 18.06 -17.55
CA VAL A 76 8.69 19.53 -17.48
C VAL A 76 8.63 19.97 -16.03
N ILE A 77 9.62 20.75 -15.61
CA ILE A 77 9.71 21.34 -14.28
C ILE A 77 9.28 22.81 -14.34
N ALA A 78 8.39 23.22 -13.45
CA ALA A 78 7.95 24.60 -13.33
C ALA A 78 7.72 25.00 -11.86
N GLN A 79 8.27 26.15 -11.45
CA GLN A 79 7.89 26.75 -10.17
C GLN A 79 6.39 27.15 -10.19
N ILE A 80 5.64 26.74 -9.18
CA ILE A 80 4.19 26.99 -9.07
C ILE A 80 3.82 28.02 -8.00
N ILE A 81 4.70 28.25 -7.02
CA ILE A 81 4.62 29.30 -6.01
C ILE A 81 6.04 29.66 -5.57
N ASP A 82 6.23 30.92 -5.20
CA ASP A 82 7.48 31.48 -4.69
C ASP A 82 7.24 32.26 -3.38
N ALA A 83 8.29 32.89 -2.84
CA ALA A 83 8.25 33.66 -1.60
C ALA A 83 7.19 34.79 -1.61
N THR A 84 6.76 35.26 -2.79
CA THR A 84 5.72 36.29 -2.91
C THR A 84 4.32 35.76 -2.60
N GLY A 85 4.15 34.44 -2.53
CA GLY A 85 2.92 33.74 -2.23
C GLY A 85 1.83 34.04 -3.25
N ASP A 86 0.77 34.74 -2.84
CA ASP A 86 -0.34 35.10 -3.74
C ASP A 86 -0.16 36.43 -4.49
N GLY A 87 0.97 37.11 -4.30
CA GLY A 87 1.24 38.41 -4.92
C GLY A 87 0.38 39.57 -4.38
N ALA A 88 -0.47 39.32 -3.38
CA ALA A 88 -1.31 40.32 -2.72
C ALA A 88 -0.77 40.75 -1.34
N GLY A 89 0.48 40.35 -1.02
CA GLY A 89 1.15 40.63 0.24
C GLY A 89 1.08 39.47 1.25
N ASN A 90 0.48 38.35 0.88
CA ASN A 90 0.53 37.12 1.65
C ASN A 90 1.72 36.28 1.16
N THR A 91 2.85 36.38 1.86
CA THR A 91 4.10 35.69 1.50
C THR A 91 4.07 34.23 1.90
N LEU A 92 4.85 33.41 1.18
CA LEU A 92 5.21 32.05 1.58
C LEU A 92 6.55 32.09 2.29
N ASP A 93 6.69 31.41 3.43
CA ASP A 93 7.94 31.31 4.19
C ASP A 93 8.01 29.93 4.87
N GLY A 94 9.05 29.16 4.53
CA GLY A 94 9.29 27.78 4.98
C GLY A 94 8.17 26.82 4.60
N PRO A 95 7.97 26.49 3.32
CA PRO A 95 6.96 25.52 2.92
C PRO A 95 7.28 24.12 3.44
N ARG A 96 6.34 23.49 4.17
CA ARG A 96 6.56 22.21 4.88
C ARG A 96 5.61 21.06 4.54
N GLY A 97 4.53 21.34 3.83
CA GLY A 97 3.54 20.35 3.46
C GLY A 97 2.96 20.67 2.10
N VAL A 98 2.67 19.63 1.33
CA VAL A 98 1.99 19.71 0.04
C VAL A 98 1.00 18.55 -0.11
N THR A 99 -0.16 18.81 -0.71
CA THR A 99 -1.15 17.78 -1.10
C THR A 99 -1.92 18.25 -2.31
N THR A 100 -2.59 17.33 -3.01
CA THR A 100 -3.40 17.60 -4.20
C THR A 100 -4.83 17.09 -4.04
N ASP A 101 -5.78 17.67 -4.77
CA ASP A 101 -7.13 17.12 -4.91
C ASP A 101 -7.40 16.60 -6.33
N ASP A 102 -8.49 15.83 -6.50
CA ASP A 102 -8.91 15.25 -7.79
C ASP A 102 -9.23 16.29 -8.87
N ALA A 103 -9.42 17.56 -8.49
CA ALA A 103 -9.59 18.66 -9.44
C ALA A 103 -8.26 19.26 -9.89
N GLY A 104 -7.13 18.71 -9.41
CA GLY A 104 -5.78 19.16 -9.70
C GLY A 104 -5.33 20.36 -8.89
N ASN A 105 -6.07 20.80 -7.86
CA ASN A 105 -5.57 21.90 -7.02
C ASN A 105 -4.44 21.40 -6.12
N VAL A 106 -3.44 22.25 -5.93
CA VAL A 106 -2.30 21.99 -5.04
C VAL A 106 -2.43 22.85 -3.81
N TYR A 107 -2.17 22.28 -2.64
CA TYR A 107 -2.23 22.97 -1.36
C TYR A 107 -0.86 22.97 -0.72
N VAL A 108 -0.34 24.14 -0.32
CA VAL A 108 0.99 24.29 0.27
C VAL A 108 0.89 25.03 1.59
N THR A 109 1.52 24.52 2.65
CA THR A 109 1.59 25.17 3.97
C THR A 109 2.88 25.96 4.11
N GLY A 110 2.81 27.22 4.51
CA GLY A 110 3.96 28.05 4.88
C GLY A 110 4.12 28.10 6.39
N ALA A 111 5.12 27.40 6.91
CA ALA A 111 5.29 27.19 8.34
C ALA A 111 5.64 28.47 9.08
N PHE A 112 6.54 29.28 8.55
CA PHE A 112 6.98 30.52 9.21
C PHE A 112 6.06 31.70 8.89
N SER A 113 5.40 31.67 7.72
CA SER A 113 4.35 32.63 7.35
C SER A 113 2.99 32.33 7.99
N ASN A 114 2.85 31.20 8.70
CA ASN A 114 1.64 30.76 9.39
C ASN A 114 0.40 30.78 8.50
N ASN A 115 0.51 30.25 7.29
CA ASN A 115 -0.57 30.27 6.31
C ASN A 115 -0.59 29.00 5.46
N ALA A 116 -1.64 28.83 4.67
CA ALA A 116 -1.65 27.87 3.58
C ALA A 116 -2.23 28.49 2.32
N PHE A 117 -1.78 28.02 1.17
CA PHE A 117 -2.21 28.47 -0.15
C PHE A 117 -2.85 27.32 -0.92
N ARG A 118 -3.86 27.64 -1.72
CA ARG A 118 -4.33 26.80 -2.82
C ARG A 118 -3.84 27.39 -4.14
N ILE A 119 -3.29 26.53 -4.97
CA ILE A 119 -2.84 26.82 -6.33
C ILE A 119 -3.78 26.05 -7.25
N THR A 120 -4.61 26.76 -8.02
CA THR A 120 -5.50 26.15 -9.02
C THR A 120 -4.81 26.20 -10.37
N PRO A 121 -4.39 25.05 -10.95
CA PRO A 121 -3.77 25.04 -12.27
C PRO A 121 -4.85 25.23 -13.34
N LEU A 122 -5.04 26.48 -13.77
CA LEU A 122 -5.51 26.78 -15.12
C LEU A 122 -4.28 27.19 -15.91
N GLY A 123 -3.98 26.47 -16.99
CA GLY A 123 -2.71 26.55 -17.73
C GLY A 123 -2.04 27.93 -17.78
N PHE A 124 -0.72 27.96 -17.55
CA PHE A 124 0.19 29.12 -17.55
C PHE A 124 -0.21 30.36 -16.71
N SER A 125 -1.40 30.42 -16.11
CA SER A 125 -1.76 31.42 -15.11
C SER A 125 -2.42 30.72 -13.93
N SER A 126 -1.58 30.16 -13.05
CA SER A 126 -2.03 29.63 -11.76
C SER A 126 -2.70 30.76 -10.97
N LEU A 127 -3.87 30.47 -10.40
CA LEU A 127 -4.47 31.33 -9.39
C LEU A 127 -3.99 30.82 -8.03
N ILE A 128 -3.16 31.62 -7.36
CA ILE A 128 -2.74 31.37 -5.99
C ILE A 128 -3.69 32.11 -5.06
N THR A 129 -4.20 31.42 -4.04
CA THR A 129 -5.13 31.99 -3.06
C THR A 129 -4.76 31.51 -1.67
N GLN A 130 -4.52 32.42 -0.75
CA GLN A 130 -4.41 32.08 0.68
C GLN A 130 -5.75 31.51 1.18
N ILE A 131 -5.73 30.32 1.80
CA ILE A 131 -6.93 29.63 2.30
C ILE A 131 -7.08 29.69 3.81
N ILE A 132 -5.99 29.92 4.54
CA ILE A 132 -5.93 30.16 5.98
C ILE A 132 -4.69 31.00 6.28
N ASP A 133 -4.77 31.83 7.32
CA ASP A 133 -3.67 32.67 7.81
C ASP A 133 -3.45 32.46 9.31
N ALA A 134 -2.55 33.26 9.90
CA ALA A 134 -2.18 33.17 11.31
C ALA A 134 -3.37 33.37 12.27
N THR A 135 -4.46 34.00 11.81
CA THR A 135 -5.67 34.20 12.61
C THR A 135 -6.49 32.92 12.77
N GLY A 136 -6.21 31.88 11.96
CA GLY A 136 -6.88 30.58 12.01
C GLY A 136 -8.39 30.70 11.75
N ASP A 137 -9.21 30.47 12.78
CA ASP A 137 -10.68 30.64 12.72
C ASP A 137 -11.18 31.97 13.33
N GLY A 138 -10.24 32.88 13.66
CA GLY A 138 -10.50 34.15 14.33
C GLY A 138 -10.58 34.05 15.86
N THR A 139 -10.65 32.84 16.42
CA THR A 139 -10.61 32.57 17.86
C THR A 139 -9.41 31.73 18.29
N HIS A 140 -8.93 30.86 17.40
CA HIS A 140 -7.77 30.00 17.57
C HIS A 140 -6.79 30.31 16.44
N THR A 141 -5.53 30.59 16.81
CA THR A 141 -4.48 30.97 15.85
C THR A 141 -3.84 29.74 15.21
N LEU A 142 -3.53 29.85 13.92
CA LEU A 142 -2.63 28.92 13.25
C LEU A 142 -1.18 29.32 13.54
N ASN A 143 -0.36 28.36 13.97
CA ASN A 143 1.05 28.59 14.25
C ASN A 143 1.89 27.39 13.78
N GLY A 144 2.84 27.63 12.86
CA GLY A 144 3.71 26.61 12.30
C GLY A 144 2.97 25.48 11.59
N PRO A 145 2.14 25.75 10.56
CA PRO A 145 1.51 24.67 9.82
C PRO A 145 2.56 23.72 9.24
N ARG A 146 2.42 22.41 9.50
CA ARG A 146 3.31 21.36 8.95
C ARG A 146 2.50 20.47 7.99
N GLY A 147 1.75 19.52 8.53
CA GLY A 147 0.90 18.62 7.74
C GLY A 147 -0.31 19.31 7.09
N VAL A 148 -0.62 18.86 5.87
CA VAL A 148 -1.82 19.24 5.12
C VAL A 148 -2.42 18.02 4.43
N ALA A 149 -3.74 17.91 4.46
CA ALA A 149 -4.48 16.85 3.76
C ALA A 149 -5.75 17.43 3.12
N VAL A 150 -6.26 16.80 2.07
CA VAL A 150 -7.50 17.21 1.41
C VAL A 150 -8.33 15.98 1.07
N ASN A 151 -9.65 16.06 1.24
CA ASN A 151 -10.55 14.97 0.87
C ASN A 151 -11.16 15.18 -0.52
N ALA A 152 -11.84 14.15 -1.04
CA ALA A 152 -12.52 14.18 -2.35
C ALA A 152 -13.58 15.30 -2.49
N ALA A 153 -14.06 15.88 -1.39
CA ALA A 153 -14.97 17.04 -1.42
C ALA A 153 -14.24 18.39 -1.51
N GLY A 154 -12.90 18.39 -1.58
CA GLY A 154 -12.05 19.58 -1.59
C GLY A 154 -11.94 20.28 -0.24
N VAL A 155 -12.29 19.60 0.86
CA VAL A 155 -12.12 20.11 2.22
C VAL A 155 -10.69 19.87 2.66
N VAL A 156 -9.99 20.95 3.02
CA VAL A 156 -8.57 20.92 3.39
C VAL A 156 -8.44 20.90 4.89
N TYR A 157 -7.44 20.18 5.40
CA TYR A 157 -7.09 20.08 6.80
C TYR A 157 -5.64 20.48 6.99
N VAL A 158 -5.37 21.33 7.99
CA VAL A 158 -4.02 21.86 8.25
C VAL A 158 -3.71 21.69 9.74
N ALA A 159 -2.60 21.04 10.06
CA ALA A 159 -2.09 20.86 11.42
C ALA A 159 -1.10 21.97 11.78
N GLY A 160 -1.37 22.72 12.85
CA GLY A 160 -0.54 23.81 13.36
C GLY A 160 0.30 23.36 14.55
N ILE A 161 1.59 23.11 14.34
CA ILE A 161 2.48 22.51 15.34
C ILE A 161 2.63 23.38 16.59
N GLY A 162 2.75 24.70 16.45
CA GLY A 162 2.97 25.63 17.56
C GLY A 162 1.69 26.09 18.23
N GLY A 163 0.53 25.68 17.71
CA GLY A 163 -0.79 25.99 18.26
C GLY A 163 -1.47 24.78 18.88
N ASP A 164 -0.84 23.60 18.83
CA ASP A 164 -1.37 22.31 19.28
C ASP A 164 -2.79 22.08 18.74
N ASN A 165 -3.00 22.35 17.46
CA ASN A 165 -4.32 22.35 16.85
C ASN A 165 -4.31 21.88 15.40
N ALA A 166 -5.49 21.54 14.89
CA ALA A 166 -5.73 21.40 13.47
C ALA A 166 -7.01 22.12 13.05
N PHE A 167 -7.04 22.60 11.82
CA PHE A 167 -8.16 23.32 11.23
C PHE A 167 -8.71 22.58 10.03
N ARG A 168 -10.03 22.63 9.87
CA ARG A 168 -10.74 22.26 8.64
C ARG A 168 -11.10 23.52 7.87
N ILE A 169 -10.81 23.56 6.57
CA ILE A 169 -11.06 24.67 5.65
C ILE A 169 -12.00 24.18 4.55
N THR A 170 -13.21 24.73 4.49
CA THR A 170 -14.21 24.35 3.48
C THR A 170 -14.05 25.20 2.21
N PRO A 171 -14.15 24.62 1.00
CA PRO A 171 -14.03 25.37 -0.25
C PRO A 171 -15.25 26.30 -0.47
N ALA A 172 -15.16 27.55 0.00
CA ALA A 172 -16.05 28.64 -0.41
C ALA A 172 -15.27 29.96 -0.54
N GLY A 173 -15.36 30.57 -1.73
CA GLY A 173 -14.56 31.72 -2.17
C GLY A 173 -14.43 32.86 -1.15
N PHE A 174 -13.17 33.17 -0.80
CA PHE A 174 -12.71 34.34 -0.04
C PHE A 174 -13.42 34.64 1.30
N SER A 175 -13.98 33.60 1.94
CA SER A 175 -14.31 33.59 3.36
C SER A 175 -14.41 32.14 3.85
N ALA A 176 -13.39 31.32 3.57
CA ALA A 176 -13.40 29.92 3.97
C ALA A 176 -13.69 29.86 5.49
N LEU A 177 -14.73 29.11 5.87
CA LEU A 177 -14.99 28.82 7.27
C LEU A 177 -13.91 27.84 7.70
N SER A 178 -12.79 28.38 8.20
CA SER A 178 -11.87 27.62 9.03
C SER A 178 -12.56 27.32 10.35
N ALA A 179 -12.42 26.09 10.82
CA ALA A 179 -12.89 25.69 12.12
C ALA A 179 -11.83 24.77 12.74
N GLN A 180 -11.44 25.06 13.97
CA GLN A 180 -10.63 24.13 14.74
C GLN A 180 -11.37 22.79 14.88
N ILE A 181 -10.67 21.68 14.62
CA ILE A 181 -11.22 20.31 14.72
C ILE A 181 -10.65 19.53 15.91
N ILE A 182 -9.48 19.93 16.39
CA ILE A 182 -8.82 19.42 17.59
C ILE A 182 -7.94 20.53 18.17
N ASP A 183 -7.78 20.54 19.49
CA ASP A 183 -6.94 21.48 20.24
C ASP A 183 -6.01 20.73 21.21
N ALA A 184 -5.24 21.48 22.00
CA ALA A 184 -4.28 20.92 22.96
C ALA A 184 -4.93 19.98 24.00
N THR A 185 -6.24 20.04 24.21
CA THR A 185 -6.95 19.13 25.13
C THR A 185 -7.19 17.75 24.53
N GLY A 186 -6.92 17.57 23.23
CA GLY A 186 -7.04 16.33 22.48
C GLY A 186 -8.46 15.77 22.52
N ASP A 187 -8.65 14.63 23.17
CA ASP A 187 -9.97 13.98 23.28
C ASP A 187 -10.83 14.48 24.46
N GLY A 188 -10.32 15.41 25.27
CA GLY A 188 -10.99 15.91 26.48
C GLY A 188 -11.06 14.90 27.63
N GLY A 189 -10.53 13.68 27.45
CA GLY A 189 -10.41 12.60 28.44
C GLY A 189 -9.09 12.61 29.21
N GLY A 190 -8.21 13.56 28.92
CA GLY A 190 -6.87 13.67 29.52
C GLY A 190 -5.74 13.27 28.56
N ASN A 191 -6.08 12.82 27.35
CA ASN A 191 -5.11 12.55 26.29
C ASN A 191 -4.91 13.84 25.49
N VAL A 192 -3.84 14.56 25.80
CA VAL A 192 -3.51 15.85 25.18
C VAL A 192 -2.87 15.67 23.81
N LEU A 193 -3.02 16.67 22.94
CA LEU A 193 -2.30 16.80 21.69
C LEU A 193 -1.17 17.82 21.87
N ASN A 194 0.08 17.43 21.60
CA ASN A 194 1.20 18.36 21.60
C ASN A 194 2.03 18.22 20.31
N PHE A 195 2.31 19.35 19.67
CA PHE A 195 3.12 19.47 18.46
C PHE A 195 2.60 18.58 17.32
N PRO A 196 1.38 18.81 16.80
CA PRO A 196 0.86 18.00 15.72
C PRO A 196 1.77 18.10 14.47
N SER A 197 2.32 16.97 14.03
CA SER A 197 3.33 16.86 12.97
C SER A 197 2.70 16.59 11.61
N ALA A 198 1.80 15.60 11.55
CA ALA A 198 1.15 15.14 10.33
C ALA A 198 -0.36 15.00 10.48
N ILE A 199 -1.04 15.01 9.33
CA ILE A 199 -2.50 14.91 9.23
C ILE A 199 -2.88 14.11 7.98
N ALA A 200 -3.85 13.22 8.09
CA ALA A 200 -4.41 12.44 6.98
C ALA A 200 -5.95 12.46 7.04
N VAL A 201 -6.62 12.15 5.93
CA VAL A 201 -8.08 12.06 5.86
C VAL A 201 -8.50 10.86 5.03
N ASP A 202 -9.47 10.09 5.52
CA ASP A 202 -10.02 8.94 4.78
C ASP A 202 -11.23 9.32 3.90
N ALA A 203 -11.69 8.36 3.10
CA ALA A 203 -12.82 8.52 2.20
C ALA A 203 -14.15 8.80 2.91
N ASP A 204 -14.30 8.38 4.17
CA ASP A 204 -15.47 8.68 5.02
C ASP A 204 -15.40 10.09 5.63
N GLY A 205 -14.27 10.79 5.46
CA GLY A 205 -14.00 12.11 5.99
C GLY A 205 -13.58 12.12 7.46
N ASN A 206 -13.14 10.99 8.02
CA ASN A 206 -12.43 11.00 9.29
C ASN A 206 -11.01 11.52 9.09
N VAL A 207 -10.56 12.34 10.03
CA VAL A 207 -9.26 12.99 10.01
C VAL A 207 -8.38 12.36 11.09
N TYR A 208 -7.11 12.13 10.78
CA TYR A 208 -6.14 11.53 11.67
C TYR A 208 -5.01 12.53 11.91
N VAL A 209 -4.65 12.77 13.18
CA VAL A 209 -3.61 13.75 13.55
C VAL A 209 -2.61 13.08 14.49
N ALA A 210 -1.33 13.13 14.13
CA ALA A 210 -0.22 12.63 14.95
C ALA A 210 0.33 13.76 15.84
N GLY A 211 0.44 13.51 17.15
CA GLY A 211 1.01 14.43 18.13
C GLY A 211 2.45 14.07 18.46
N LEU A 212 3.40 14.83 17.92
CA LEU A 212 4.84 14.52 17.95
C LEU A 212 5.39 14.38 19.36
N THR A 213 5.02 15.26 20.29
CA THR A 213 5.61 15.28 21.65
C THR A 213 4.66 14.73 22.71
N SER A 214 3.43 14.41 22.31
CA SER A 214 2.46 13.68 23.14
C SER A 214 2.46 12.17 22.85
N ASP A 215 3.32 11.71 21.92
CA ASP A 215 3.53 10.32 21.54
C ASP A 215 2.22 9.58 21.28
N ASN A 216 1.33 10.21 20.50
CA ASN A 216 0.00 9.68 20.25
C ASN A 216 -0.54 10.08 18.88
N ALA A 217 -1.65 9.46 18.48
CA ALA A 217 -2.44 9.94 17.36
C ALA A 217 -3.94 9.92 17.70
N PHE A 218 -4.70 10.81 17.06
CA PHE A 218 -6.13 10.95 17.24
C PHE A 218 -6.89 10.76 15.94
N LYS A 219 -8.06 10.14 16.02
CA LYS A 219 -9.09 10.14 14.98
C LYS A 219 -10.16 11.17 15.32
N ILE A 220 -10.53 12.00 14.35
CA ILE A 220 -11.62 12.97 14.42
C ILE A 220 -12.65 12.59 13.36
N THR A 221 -13.84 12.23 13.80
CA THR A 221 -14.95 11.88 12.89
C THR A 221 -15.62 13.15 12.31
N PRO A 222 -16.37 13.06 11.19
CA PRO A 222 -17.06 14.22 10.60
C PRO A 222 -18.02 14.96 11.55
N ASN A 223 -18.54 14.28 12.58
CA ASN A 223 -19.41 14.87 13.59
C ASN A 223 -18.65 15.52 14.77
N GLY A 224 -17.32 15.52 14.74
CA GLY A 224 -16.45 16.16 15.72
C GLY A 224 -16.10 15.31 16.95
N VAL A 225 -16.38 14.00 16.94
CA VAL A 225 -15.88 13.12 18.01
C VAL A 225 -14.38 12.85 17.79
N VAL A 226 -13.58 13.19 18.80
CA VAL A 226 -12.14 12.96 18.88
C VAL A 226 -11.88 11.71 19.73
N THR A 227 -10.99 10.83 19.29
CA THR A 227 -10.60 9.61 20.00
C THR A 227 -9.12 9.32 19.78
N GLN A 228 -8.36 9.07 20.85
CA GLN A 228 -7.00 8.58 20.74
C GLN A 228 -7.00 7.17 20.15
N ILE A 229 -6.18 6.92 19.12
CA ILE A 229 -6.10 5.62 18.42
C ILE A 229 -4.80 4.85 18.71
N ILE A 230 -3.76 5.55 19.14
CA ILE A 230 -2.48 4.99 19.61
C ILE A 230 -1.89 5.96 20.63
N ASP A 231 -1.16 5.43 21.61
CA ASP A 231 -0.43 6.19 22.62
C ASP A 231 1.04 5.74 22.69
N ALA A 232 1.80 6.30 23.63
CA ALA A 232 3.23 6.03 23.80
C ALA A 232 3.56 4.55 24.06
N THR A 233 2.57 3.74 24.46
CA THR A 233 2.76 2.30 24.68
C THR A 233 2.79 1.50 23.37
N GLY A 234 2.38 2.10 22.24
CA GLY A 234 2.33 1.47 20.93
C GLY A 234 1.45 0.23 20.90
N ASP A 235 2.01 -0.93 20.57
CA ASP A 235 1.31 -2.22 20.62
C ASP A 235 1.36 -2.90 22.02
N GLY A 236 1.92 -2.22 23.01
CA GLY A 236 2.12 -2.69 24.38
C GLY A 236 3.44 -3.45 24.61
N ALA A 237 4.11 -3.91 23.56
CA ALA A 237 5.45 -4.49 23.59
C ALA A 237 6.50 -3.51 23.06
N ASN A 238 6.13 -2.74 22.04
CA ASN A 238 6.95 -1.81 21.30
C ASN A 238 6.37 -0.40 21.49
N PRO A 239 7.12 0.54 22.10
CA PRO A 239 6.64 1.89 22.34
C PRO A 239 6.63 2.72 21.04
N LEU A 240 5.74 3.72 21.02
CA LEU A 240 5.73 4.80 20.04
C LEU A 240 6.41 6.02 20.68
N ASP A 241 7.37 6.63 19.99
CA ASP A 241 8.04 7.86 20.42
C ASP A 241 8.25 8.77 19.20
N GLY A 242 7.81 10.03 19.31
CA GLY A 242 8.00 11.02 18.26
C GLY A 242 7.26 10.71 16.96
N PRO A 243 5.92 10.53 16.92
CA PRO A 243 5.23 10.25 15.67
C PRO A 243 5.32 11.44 14.69
N GLU A 244 5.89 11.22 13.51
CA GLU A 244 6.11 12.25 12.49
C GLU A 244 5.26 12.10 11.24
N GLY A 245 5.02 10.87 10.78
CA GLY A 245 4.20 10.55 9.62
C GLY A 245 2.88 9.85 10.00
N ILE A 246 1.82 10.11 9.23
CA ILE A 246 0.54 9.39 9.35
C ILE A 246 -0.12 9.20 7.98
N ALA A 247 -0.57 7.98 7.69
CA ALA A 247 -1.30 7.63 6.48
C ALA A 247 -2.53 6.77 6.80
N VAL A 248 -3.50 6.71 5.88
CA VAL A 248 -4.69 5.87 6.00
C VAL A 248 -5.00 5.22 4.67
N ASP A 249 -5.26 3.91 4.67
CA ASP A 249 -5.62 3.17 3.45
C ASP A 249 -7.13 3.13 3.18
N ALA A 250 -7.51 2.57 2.03
CA ALA A 250 -8.90 2.43 1.62
C ALA A 250 -9.72 1.47 2.51
N ALA A 251 -9.07 0.56 3.23
CA ALA A 251 -9.71 -0.33 4.20
C ALA A 251 -9.91 0.35 5.58
N GLY A 252 -9.37 1.56 5.76
CA GLY A 252 -9.45 2.33 6.99
C GLY A 252 -8.39 1.95 8.02
N ASN A 253 -7.33 1.22 7.65
CA ASN A 253 -6.18 1.04 8.52
C ASN A 253 -5.35 2.33 8.54
N VAL A 254 -4.88 2.70 9.72
CA VAL A 254 -4.06 3.89 9.94
C VAL A 254 -2.63 3.47 10.21
N TYR A 255 -1.67 4.16 9.60
CA TYR A 255 -0.26 3.88 9.75
C TYR A 255 0.43 5.08 10.39
N VAL A 256 1.22 4.85 11.44
CA VAL A 256 1.90 5.91 12.20
C VAL A 256 3.39 5.59 12.28
N ALA A 257 4.23 6.51 11.81
CA ALA A 257 5.69 6.41 11.86
C ALA A 257 6.24 7.10 13.11
N GLY A 258 6.86 6.34 14.00
CA GLY A 258 7.56 6.81 15.19
C GLY A 258 9.03 7.12 14.87
N SER A 259 9.34 8.42 14.77
CA SER A 259 10.66 8.93 14.43
C SER A 259 11.70 8.54 15.48
N SER A 260 11.43 8.82 16.76
CA SER A 260 12.39 8.58 17.85
C SER A 260 12.43 7.12 18.31
N SER A 261 11.37 6.35 18.04
CA SER A 261 11.30 4.92 18.33
C SER A 261 11.78 4.01 17.19
N ASP A 262 12.22 4.59 16.07
CA ASP A 262 12.71 3.87 14.87
C ASP A 262 11.74 2.76 14.41
N ASN A 263 10.43 3.01 14.45
CA ASN A 263 9.42 2.00 14.13
C ASN A 263 8.14 2.60 13.53
N ALA A 264 7.31 1.77 12.92
CA ALA A 264 5.97 2.17 12.49
C ALA A 264 4.92 1.14 12.91
N PHE A 265 3.70 1.62 13.11
CA PHE A 265 2.55 0.82 13.54
C PHE A 265 1.41 0.92 12.54
N ARG A 266 0.71 -0.21 12.34
CA ARG A 266 -0.62 -0.27 11.72
C ARG A 266 -1.69 -0.39 12.80
N ILE A 267 -2.72 0.44 12.72
CA ILE A 267 -3.93 0.39 13.54
C ILE A 267 -5.12 0.04 12.64
N THR A 268 -5.76 -1.10 12.90
CA THR A 268 -6.95 -1.53 12.15
C THR A 268 -8.22 -0.79 12.62
N PRO A 269 -9.32 -0.78 11.84
CA PRO A 269 -10.59 -0.17 12.24
C PRO A 269 -11.19 -0.69 13.56
N ASP A 270 -10.88 -1.93 13.94
CA ASP A 270 -11.29 -2.54 15.22
C ASP A 270 -10.30 -2.25 16.37
N GLY A 271 -9.24 -1.50 16.11
CA GLY A 271 -8.30 -0.98 17.11
C GLY A 271 -7.14 -1.92 17.44
N VAL A 272 -6.84 -2.90 16.58
CA VAL A 272 -5.66 -3.75 16.74
C VAL A 272 -4.43 -2.99 16.26
N ILE A 273 -3.43 -2.85 17.14
CA ILE A 273 -2.17 -2.17 16.86
C ILE A 273 -1.09 -3.23 16.63
N THR A 274 -0.36 -3.12 15.53
CA THR A 274 0.74 -4.04 15.16
C THR A 274 1.94 -3.24 14.67
N GLN A 275 3.14 -3.49 15.21
CA GLN A 275 4.37 -2.97 14.62
C GLN A 275 4.59 -3.62 13.24
N ILE A 276 4.86 -2.79 12.22
CA ILE A 276 5.05 -3.24 10.83
C ILE A 276 6.50 -3.16 10.35
N ILE A 277 7.32 -2.34 10.98
CA ILE A 277 8.76 -2.22 10.75
C ILE A 277 9.42 -1.65 12.01
N ASP A 278 10.70 -2.00 12.21
CA ASP A 278 11.52 -1.51 13.31
C ASP A 278 12.93 -1.11 12.81
N VAL A 279 13.80 -0.77 13.76
CA VAL A 279 15.19 -0.35 13.50
C VAL A 279 16.02 -1.34 12.68
N THR A 280 15.62 -2.61 12.63
CA THR A 280 16.32 -3.65 11.85
C THR A 280 16.04 -3.57 10.36
N GLY A 281 15.04 -2.77 9.95
CA GLY A 281 14.65 -2.57 8.55
C GLY A 281 14.22 -3.88 7.90
N ASP A 282 14.93 -4.29 6.85
CA ASP A 282 14.65 -5.53 6.11
C ASP A 282 15.29 -6.80 6.73
N GLY A 283 16.03 -6.66 7.83
CA GLY A 283 16.74 -7.76 8.46
C GLY A 283 17.95 -8.28 7.67
N ALA A 284 18.29 -7.68 6.52
CA ALA A 284 19.45 -8.01 5.69
C ALA A 284 20.67 -7.10 5.97
N GLY A 285 20.60 -6.27 7.00
CA GLY A 285 21.65 -5.32 7.39
C GLY A 285 21.40 -3.90 6.93
N HIS A 286 20.26 -3.64 6.27
CA HIS A 286 19.77 -2.31 5.99
C HIS A 286 18.89 -1.85 7.16
N GLY A 287 19.48 -1.13 8.12
CA GLY A 287 18.73 -0.58 9.24
C GLY A 287 17.84 0.59 8.84
N LEU A 288 16.95 0.98 9.75
CA LEU A 288 16.04 2.12 9.61
C LEU A 288 16.17 3.00 10.85
N GLN A 289 16.52 4.28 10.69
CA GLN A 289 16.62 5.21 11.83
C GLN A 289 16.00 6.56 11.49
N GLU A 290 15.33 7.15 12.48
CA GLU A 290 14.64 8.44 12.40
C GLU A 290 13.60 8.45 11.26
N LEU A 291 12.48 7.75 11.47
CA LEU A 291 11.40 7.72 10.48
C LEU A 291 10.74 9.10 10.35
N SER A 292 10.79 9.69 9.16
CA SER A 292 10.20 11.01 8.90
C SER A 292 8.78 10.96 8.36
N ASP A 293 8.48 10.03 7.46
CA ASP A 293 7.21 9.98 6.73
C ASP A 293 6.76 8.56 6.41
N ILE A 294 5.47 8.42 6.10
CA ILE A 294 4.82 7.16 5.76
C ILE A 294 3.74 7.36 4.71
N ALA A 295 3.73 6.53 3.67
CA ALA A 295 2.72 6.52 2.62
C ALA A 295 2.15 5.10 2.43
N VAL A 296 0.96 5.00 1.84
CA VAL A 296 0.31 3.71 1.53
C VAL A 296 -0.36 3.78 0.17
N ASP A 297 -0.20 2.74 -0.64
CA ASP A 297 -0.82 2.64 -1.97
C ASP A 297 -2.18 1.91 -1.93
N ALA A 298 -2.82 1.81 -3.10
CA ALA A 298 -4.11 1.15 -3.25
C ALA A 298 -4.05 -0.38 -3.02
N ALA A 299 -2.89 -1.00 -3.24
CA ALA A 299 -2.66 -2.43 -2.98
C ALA A 299 -2.37 -2.71 -1.49
N GLY A 300 -2.20 -1.66 -0.67
CA GLY A 300 -1.90 -1.76 0.75
C GLY A 300 -0.41 -1.93 1.05
N ASN A 301 0.48 -1.68 0.10
CA ASN A 301 1.90 -1.58 0.39
C ASN A 301 2.16 -0.26 1.11
N VAL A 302 3.00 -0.32 2.14
CA VAL A 302 3.38 0.81 2.98
C VAL A 302 4.81 1.21 2.67
N TYR A 303 5.07 2.50 2.60
CA TYR A 303 6.39 3.04 2.29
C TYR A 303 6.85 3.96 3.40
N VAL A 304 8.09 3.82 3.86
CA VAL A 304 8.66 4.62 4.96
C VAL A 304 10.06 5.12 4.60
N THR A 305 10.42 6.29 5.11
CA THR A 305 11.75 6.90 4.97
C THR A 305 12.53 6.82 6.28
N GLY A 306 13.85 6.63 6.19
CA GLY A 306 14.78 6.72 7.32
C GLY A 306 15.76 7.86 7.12
N VAL A 307 15.62 8.93 7.91
CA VAL A 307 16.42 10.17 7.78
C VAL A 307 17.88 9.90 8.05
N ASP A 308 18.21 9.24 9.16
CA ASP A 308 19.58 9.03 9.60
C ASP A 308 20.27 7.90 8.83
N THR A 309 19.49 6.96 8.29
CA THR A 309 19.97 5.84 7.48
C THR A 309 20.01 6.14 5.99
N ASN A 310 19.52 7.31 5.55
CA ASN A 310 19.48 7.75 4.16
C ASN A 310 18.86 6.71 3.22
N ASN A 311 17.72 6.14 3.60
CA ASN A 311 17.06 5.09 2.84
C ASN A 311 15.53 5.16 2.92
N ALA A 312 14.87 4.34 2.11
CA ALA A 312 13.44 4.09 2.24
C ALA A 312 13.14 2.59 2.06
N PHE A 313 12.02 2.15 2.61
CA PHE A 313 11.56 0.77 2.54
C PHE A 313 10.11 0.68 2.07
N GLN A 314 9.80 -0.40 1.36
CA GLN A 314 8.44 -0.88 1.11
C GLN A 314 8.14 -2.04 2.07
N ILE A 315 6.93 -2.08 2.61
CA ILE A 315 6.35 -3.18 3.37
C ILE A 315 5.07 -3.64 2.66
N THR A 316 5.05 -4.88 2.18
CA THR A 316 3.87 -5.48 1.55
C THR A 316 2.82 -5.90 2.60
N PRO A 317 1.54 -6.12 2.23
CA PRO A 317 0.52 -6.64 3.15
C PRO A 317 0.90 -7.95 3.87
N ASP A 318 1.71 -8.78 3.21
CA ASP A 318 2.23 -10.05 3.76
C ASP A 318 3.43 -9.87 4.71
N GLY A 319 3.88 -8.62 4.91
CA GLY A 319 4.98 -8.27 5.81
C GLY A 319 6.38 -8.45 5.22
N ILE A 320 6.51 -8.59 3.91
CA ILE A 320 7.82 -8.57 3.23
C ILE A 320 8.31 -7.12 3.21
N ILE A 321 9.52 -6.89 3.73
CA ILE A 321 10.18 -5.59 3.80
C ILE A 321 11.33 -5.56 2.79
N THR A 322 11.36 -4.54 1.93
CA THR A 322 12.39 -4.36 0.90
C THR A 322 12.93 -2.94 0.94
N GLN A 323 14.26 -2.76 0.97
CA GLN A 323 14.86 -1.45 0.75
C GLN A 323 14.67 -1.03 -0.72
N ILE A 324 14.09 0.15 -0.95
CA ILE A 324 13.74 0.64 -2.29
C ILE A 324 14.67 1.74 -2.81
N ILE A 325 15.38 2.42 -1.92
CA ILE A 325 16.42 3.40 -2.22
C ILE A 325 17.39 3.50 -1.04
N ASP A 326 18.65 3.82 -1.31
CA ASP A 326 19.69 4.04 -0.32
C ASP A 326 20.43 5.37 -0.55
N ALA A 327 21.47 5.64 0.23
CA ALA A 327 22.24 6.88 0.17
C ALA A 327 22.89 7.15 -1.20
N THR A 328 23.03 6.14 -2.05
CA THR A 328 23.58 6.29 -3.40
C THR A 328 22.58 6.93 -4.38
N GLY A 329 21.30 7.01 -4.00
CA GLY A 329 20.23 7.59 -4.81
C GLY A 329 20.05 6.86 -6.13
N ASP A 330 20.28 7.54 -7.25
CA ASP A 330 20.17 6.96 -8.60
C ASP A 330 21.43 6.20 -9.07
N GLY A 331 22.49 6.16 -8.25
CA GLY A 331 23.77 5.53 -8.60
C GLY A 331 24.57 6.28 -9.69
N ALA A 332 24.08 7.40 -10.20
CA ALA A 332 24.74 8.25 -11.20
C ALA A 332 25.50 9.43 -10.59
N GLY A 333 25.57 9.50 -9.25
CA GLY A 333 26.22 10.56 -8.48
C GLY A 333 25.25 11.51 -7.81
N ASN A 334 23.94 11.29 -7.98
CA ASN A 334 22.88 12.03 -7.30
C ASN A 334 22.47 11.23 -6.08
N GLY A 335 23.08 11.55 -4.93
CA GLY A 335 22.84 10.84 -3.68
C GLY A 335 21.53 11.25 -3.00
N LEU A 336 21.04 10.37 -2.13
CA LEU A 336 19.97 10.66 -1.18
C LEU A 336 20.59 10.99 0.17
N ASP A 337 20.21 12.11 0.76
CA ASP A 337 20.65 12.50 2.10
C ASP A 337 19.49 13.15 2.88
N SER A 338 19.23 12.64 4.09
CA SER A 338 18.13 13.00 4.98
C SER A 338 16.75 12.97 4.28
N PRO A 339 16.25 11.78 3.89
CA PRO A 339 14.93 11.67 3.26
C PRO A 339 13.80 12.12 4.20
N GLU A 340 13.09 13.19 3.85
CA GLU A 340 12.07 13.82 4.72
C GLU A 340 10.64 13.43 4.40
N SER A 341 10.34 13.08 3.15
CA SER A 341 8.97 12.79 2.73
C SER A 341 8.92 11.77 1.61
N ILE A 342 7.83 10.99 1.60
CA ILE A 342 7.56 9.94 0.63
C ILE A 342 6.11 10.02 0.14
N ALA A 343 5.91 9.84 -1.17
CA ALA A 343 4.58 9.77 -1.77
C ALA A 343 4.52 8.60 -2.75
N VAL A 344 3.31 8.12 -3.02
CA VAL A 344 3.03 7.11 -4.04
C VAL A 344 1.88 7.58 -4.92
N ASP A 345 2.01 7.40 -6.23
CA ASP A 345 0.94 7.73 -7.18
C ASP A 345 -0.01 6.56 -7.44
N ALA A 346 -1.06 6.79 -8.24
CA ALA A 346 -2.04 5.78 -8.58
C ALA A 346 -1.50 4.65 -9.47
N ALA A 347 -0.32 4.82 -10.07
CA ALA A 347 0.37 3.81 -10.88
C ALA A 347 1.41 3.01 -10.05
N GLY A 348 1.51 3.27 -8.74
CA GLY A 348 2.48 2.61 -7.87
C GLY A 348 3.91 3.17 -7.94
N ASN A 349 4.12 4.30 -8.62
CA ASN A 349 5.43 4.97 -8.60
C ASN A 349 5.63 5.64 -7.24
N ILE A 350 6.82 5.46 -6.67
CA ILE A 350 7.18 5.99 -5.35
C ILE A 350 8.09 7.19 -5.54
N TYR A 351 7.93 8.20 -4.70
CA TYR A 351 8.69 9.44 -4.79
C TYR A 351 9.27 9.82 -3.43
N VAL A 352 10.58 10.09 -3.39
CA VAL A 352 11.30 10.40 -2.15
C VAL A 352 12.11 11.68 -2.33
N VAL A 353 12.06 12.58 -1.34
CA VAL A 353 12.88 13.81 -1.32
C VAL A 353 13.97 13.73 -0.26
N GLY A 354 15.19 14.09 -0.62
CA GLY A 354 16.33 14.24 0.30
C GLY A 354 16.55 15.69 0.69
N LEU A 355 16.41 16.01 1.97
CA LEU A 355 16.47 17.36 2.53
C LEU A 355 17.81 18.04 2.30
N THR A 356 18.91 17.33 2.50
CA THR A 356 20.27 17.93 2.45
C THR A 356 20.94 17.68 1.11
N SER A 357 20.49 16.68 0.35
CA SER A 357 20.93 16.44 -1.01
C SER A 357 20.26 17.35 -2.04
N ASP A 358 19.15 18.03 -1.68
CA ASP A 358 18.34 18.85 -2.58
C ASP A 358 17.84 18.09 -3.82
N ASN A 359 17.61 16.79 -3.68
CA ASN A 359 17.21 15.88 -4.76
C ASN A 359 15.84 15.27 -4.46
N ALA A 360 15.06 15.02 -5.50
CA ALA A 360 13.92 14.12 -5.44
C ALA A 360 14.07 13.00 -6.45
N PHE A 361 13.67 11.79 -6.05
CA PHE A 361 13.77 10.58 -6.85
C PHE A 361 12.39 10.00 -7.11
N ARG A 362 12.20 9.44 -8.30
CA ARG A 362 11.13 8.50 -8.64
C ARG A 362 11.71 7.09 -8.59
N ILE A 363 10.98 6.18 -7.95
CA ILE A 363 11.34 4.77 -7.80
C ILE A 363 10.21 3.97 -8.42
N THR A 364 10.55 3.14 -9.40
CA THR A 364 9.60 2.28 -10.13
C THR A 364 10.01 0.82 -10.00
N ALA A 365 9.03 -0.08 -9.99
CA ALA A 365 9.32 -1.50 -10.08
C ALA A 365 9.96 -1.83 -11.44
N ASP A 366 10.96 -2.72 -11.44
CA ASP A 366 11.66 -3.26 -12.61
C ASP A 366 11.63 -4.79 -12.52
N CYS A 367 10.58 -5.37 -13.10
CA CYS A 367 10.29 -6.79 -12.98
C CYS A 367 11.00 -7.67 -14.02
N ASP A 368 11.48 -7.08 -15.13
CA ASP A 368 12.31 -7.80 -16.11
C ASP A 368 13.81 -7.67 -15.81
N ASN A 369 14.17 -6.88 -14.79
CA ASN A 369 15.50 -6.71 -14.25
C ASN A 369 16.48 -6.13 -15.29
N ASN A 370 15.97 -5.32 -16.21
CA ASN A 370 16.76 -4.74 -17.29
C ASN A 370 17.45 -3.41 -16.87
N GLY A 371 17.10 -2.88 -15.69
CA GLY A 371 17.64 -1.62 -15.14
C GLY A 371 17.08 -0.36 -15.80
N ILE A 372 15.95 -0.46 -16.50
CA ILE A 372 15.24 0.63 -17.18
C ILE A 372 13.90 0.80 -16.46
N ALA A 373 13.61 2.03 -16.04
CA ALA A 373 12.28 2.38 -15.58
C ALA A 373 11.36 2.35 -16.80
N ASP A 374 10.52 1.32 -16.91
CA ASP A 374 9.58 1.16 -18.00
C ASP A 374 8.14 1.26 -17.48
N ASP A 375 7.60 2.48 -17.58
CA ASP A 375 6.22 2.85 -17.30
C ASP A 375 5.29 2.64 -18.53
N THR A 376 5.77 1.95 -19.57
CA THR A 376 5.10 1.80 -20.87
C THR A 376 4.81 0.36 -21.29
N GLU A 377 5.20 -0.62 -20.50
CA GLU A 377 4.80 -2.01 -20.74
C GLU A 377 3.29 -2.20 -20.57
N THR A 378 2.77 -3.21 -21.25
CA THR A 378 1.33 -3.47 -21.27
C THR A 378 0.91 -3.99 -19.89
N ASP A 379 -0.18 -3.44 -19.36
CA ASP A 379 -0.99 -4.03 -18.29
C ASP A 379 -2.30 -4.47 -18.97
N SER A 380 -2.42 -5.77 -19.21
CA SER A 380 -3.44 -6.36 -20.08
C SER A 380 -4.80 -6.44 -19.40
N ASP A 381 -4.86 -6.57 -18.08
CA ASP A 381 -6.12 -6.69 -17.32
C ASP A 381 -6.47 -5.45 -16.48
N GLY A 382 -5.53 -4.53 -16.29
CA GLY A 382 -5.72 -3.23 -15.67
C GLY A 382 -5.74 -3.27 -14.14
N ASP A 383 -5.09 -4.25 -13.53
CA ASP A 383 -5.04 -4.40 -12.06
C ASP A 383 -4.00 -3.48 -11.40
N GLY A 384 -3.17 -2.81 -12.19
CA GLY A 384 -2.10 -1.91 -11.73
C GLY A 384 -0.72 -2.58 -11.70
N THR A 385 -0.61 -3.84 -12.08
CA THR A 385 0.62 -4.61 -12.22
C THR A 385 0.89 -4.82 -13.71
N ILE A 386 2.01 -4.32 -14.22
CA ILE A 386 2.34 -4.55 -15.65
C ILE A 386 2.51 -6.05 -15.95
N ASP A 387 2.22 -6.49 -17.17
CA ASP A 387 2.27 -7.91 -17.59
C ASP A 387 3.63 -8.58 -17.29
N GLY A 388 4.71 -7.80 -17.24
CA GLY A 388 6.05 -8.30 -16.88
C GLY A 388 6.25 -8.54 -15.38
N CYS A 389 5.43 -7.93 -14.54
CA CYS A 389 5.37 -8.06 -13.09
C CYS A 389 4.23 -8.99 -12.62
N ASP A 390 3.31 -9.33 -13.53
CA ASP A 390 2.11 -10.09 -13.23
C ASP A 390 2.26 -11.55 -13.68
N ASN A 391 2.17 -12.50 -12.74
CA ASN A 391 2.17 -13.93 -13.06
C ASN A 391 0.79 -14.41 -13.55
N CYS A 392 -0.21 -13.54 -13.53
CA CYS A 392 -1.58 -13.69 -13.97
C CYS A 392 -2.08 -12.50 -14.81
N PRO A 393 -1.39 -12.14 -15.92
CA PRO A 393 -1.59 -10.89 -16.70
C PRO A 393 -2.95 -10.71 -17.39
N ASP A 394 -3.88 -11.64 -17.21
CA ASP A 394 -5.23 -11.60 -17.78
C ASP A 394 -6.32 -11.72 -16.67
N ASP A 395 -5.94 -11.71 -15.39
CA ASP A 395 -6.81 -11.88 -14.22
C ASP A 395 -6.71 -10.68 -13.27
N PRO A 396 -7.60 -9.68 -13.38
CA PRO A 396 -7.45 -8.43 -12.65
C PRO A 396 -7.68 -8.53 -11.13
N ASP A 397 -8.02 -9.72 -10.64
CA ASP A 397 -8.19 -10.01 -9.22
C ASP A 397 -6.96 -10.72 -8.61
N LYS A 398 -5.93 -11.06 -9.41
CA LYS A 398 -4.74 -11.79 -8.98
C LYS A 398 -3.47 -11.38 -9.73
N ILE A 399 -2.42 -11.09 -8.96
CA ILE A 399 -1.05 -10.94 -9.49
C ILE A 399 -0.23 -12.25 -9.52
N ASP A 400 -0.71 -13.25 -8.77
CA ASP A 400 -0.05 -14.55 -8.61
C ASP A 400 -1.06 -15.69 -8.77
N PRO A 401 -0.69 -16.83 -9.41
CA PRO A 401 -1.62 -17.92 -9.69
C PRO A 401 -2.26 -18.51 -8.43
N GLY A 402 -1.64 -18.36 -7.26
CA GLY A 402 -2.15 -18.96 -6.03
C GLY A 402 -2.28 -20.48 -6.15
N GLN A 403 -3.29 -21.05 -5.48
CA GLN A 403 -3.55 -22.48 -5.47
C GLN A 403 -4.36 -22.95 -6.69
N CYS A 404 -5.33 -22.14 -7.15
CA CYS A 404 -6.20 -22.49 -8.28
C CYS A 404 -5.68 -22.06 -9.66
N GLY A 405 -4.54 -21.39 -9.70
CA GLY A 405 -4.11 -20.68 -10.90
C GLY A 405 -4.83 -19.34 -11.10
N CYS A 406 -4.53 -18.71 -12.23
CA CYS A 406 -5.15 -17.45 -12.64
C CYS A 406 -6.60 -17.66 -13.13
N GLY A 407 -7.43 -16.65 -12.93
CA GLY A 407 -8.84 -16.55 -13.34
C GLY A 407 -9.83 -17.22 -12.38
N THR A 408 -9.36 -17.75 -11.25
CA THR A 408 -10.17 -18.53 -10.30
C THR A 408 -9.77 -18.23 -8.86
N ALA A 409 -10.70 -17.76 -8.02
CA ALA A 409 -10.40 -17.41 -6.62
C ALA A 409 -9.88 -18.62 -5.80
N ASP A 410 -8.89 -18.39 -4.93
CA ASP A 410 -8.29 -19.41 -4.05
C ASP A 410 -9.16 -19.76 -2.82
N VAL A 411 -10.47 -19.87 -3.03
CA VAL A 411 -11.40 -20.26 -1.97
C VAL A 411 -11.31 -21.79 -1.80
N ASP A 412 -10.95 -22.21 -0.60
CA ASP A 412 -11.01 -23.59 -0.12
C ASP A 412 -12.01 -23.63 1.04
N THR A 413 -13.25 -24.02 0.75
CA THR A 413 -14.37 -23.97 1.68
C THR A 413 -14.25 -25.03 2.79
N ASP A 414 -13.65 -26.18 2.51
CA ASP A 414 -13.60 -27.31 3.45
C ASP A 414 -12.22 -27.53 4.10
N GLY A 415 -11.20 -26.81 3.64
CA GLY A 415 -9.88 -26.67 4.24
C GLY A 415 -8.95 -27.84 3.95
N ASP A 416 -9.17 -28.58 2.87
CA ASP A 416 -8.38 -29.76 2.50
C ASP A 416 -7.13 -29.43 1.65
N GLY A 417 -7.00 -28.18 1.20
CA GLY A 417 -5.90 -27.70 0.37
C GLY A 417 -6.14 -27.82 -1.13
N VAL A 418 -7.35 -28.17 -1.56
CA VAL A 418 -7.87 -28.08 -2.93
C VAL A 418 -8.93 -26.98 -2.96
N CYS A 419 -8.92 -26.15 -3.99
CA CYS A 419 -9.87 -25.05 -4.03
C CYS A 419 -11.22 -25.45 -4.66
N ASP A 420 -12.28 -24.77 -4.26
CA ASP A 420 -13.68 -25.05 -4.60
C ASP A 420 -13.96 -25.27 -6.10
N ALA A 421 -13.14 -24.70 -6.98
CA ALA A 421 -13.30 -24.81 -8.42
C ALA A 421 -12.74 -26.12 -8.99
N ASP A 422 -11.70 -26.67 -8.36
CA ASP A 422 -11.09 -27.97 -8.67
C ASP A 422 -11.58 -29.07 -7.71
N ASP A 423 -12.38 -28.67 -6.71
CA ASP A 423 -12.94 -29.53 -5.67
C ASP A 423 -13.92 -30.55 -6.27
N VAL A 424 -13.57 -31.83 -6.13
CA VAL A 424 -14.39 -32.96 -6.58
C VAL A 424 -15.36 -33.39 -5.48
N CYS A 425 -14.94 -33.28 -4.22
CA CYS A 425 -15.65 -33.67 -3.04
C CYS A 425 -15.94 -32.47 -2.11
N ALA A 426 -16.98 -31.69 -2.43
CA ALA A 426 -17.35 -30.39 -1.79
C ALA A 426 -17.49 -30.28 -0.24
N ALA A 427 -17.18 -31.33 0.52
CA ALA A 427 -17.13 -31.33 1.98
C ALA A 427 -16.14 -32.39 2.53
N GLY A 428 -15.15 -32.81 1.76
CA GLY A 428 -14.13 -33.75 2.24
C GLY A 428 -12.92 -33.92 1.33
N ASP A 429 -11.81 -34.26 1.99
CA ASP A 429 -10.45 -34.35 1.45
C ASP A 429 -10.30 -35.03 0.07
N ASP A 430 -10.00 -34.21 -0.94
CA ASP A 430 -9.71 -34.58 -2.33
C ASP A 430 -8.32 -35.19 -2.52
N THR A 431 -7.41 -35.00 -1.56
CA THR A 431 -6.01 -35.45 -1.69
C THR A 431 -5.83 -36.95 -1.45
N VAL A 432 -6.89 -37.62 -0.99
CA VAL A 432 -6.88 -39.04 -0.63
C VAL A 432 -7.69 -39.85 -1.63
N ASP A 433 -6.98 -40.63 -2.46
CA ASP A 433 -7.55 -41.67 -3.32
C ASP A 433 -6.79 -42.98 -3.06
N THR A 434 -7.36 -43.86 -2.25
CA THR A 434 -6.68 -45.06 -1.76
C THR A 434 -6.58 -46.15 -2.83
N ASP A 435 -7.55 -46.25 -3.74
CA ASP A 435 -7.59 -47.30 -4.77
C ASP A 435 -7.14 -46.85 -6.16
N GLY A 436 -6.83 -45.57 -6.31
CA GLY A 436 -6.30 -44.94 -7.51
C GLY A 436 -7.34 -44.84 -8.63
N SER A 437 -8.63 -44.80 -8.29
CA SER A 437 -9.74 -44.67 -9.24
C SER A 437 -9.79 -43.31 -9.94
N GLY A 438 -9.13 -42.31 -9.36
CA GLY A 438 -9.25 -40.91 -9.74
C GLY A 438 -10.49 -40.23 -9.17
N THR A 439 -11.21 -40.88 -8.26
CA THR A 439 -12.27 -40.28 -7.43
C THR A 439 -11.81 -40.32 -5.98
N PRO A 440 -11.77 -39.19 -5.24
CA PRO A 440 -11.28 -39.21 -3.88
C PRO A 440 -12.18 -39.99 -2.92
N ASP A 441 -11.59 -40.60 -1.90
CA ASP A 441 -12.24 -41.48 -0.94
C ASP A 441 -13.43 -40.81 -0.22
N ALA A 442 -13.39 -39.49 -0.08
CA ALA A 442 -14.41 -38.68 0.59
C ALA A 442 -15.74 -38.64 -0.19
N CYS A 443 -15.70 -38.83 -1.51
CA CYS A 443 -16.89 -38.87 -2.36
C CYS A 443 -16.95 -40.09 -3.31
N ASP A 444 -16.14 -41.11 -3.04
CA ASP A 444 -16.26 -42.43 -3.66
C ASP A 444 -17.24 -43.34 -2.88
N ASP A 445 -18.18 -43.94 -3.61
CA ASP A 445 -19.12 -44.93 -3.08
C ASP A 445 -18.41 -46.25 -2.70
N GLU A 446 -17.22 -46.53 -3.27
CA GLU A 446 -16.45 -47.78 -3.08
C GLU A 446 -14.92 -47.53 -2.91
N PRO A 447 -14.47 -46.76 -1.89
CA PRO A 447 -13.13 -46.15 -1.77
C PRO A 447 -11.94 -47.13 -1.59
N LEU A 448 -12.16 -48.43 -1.73
CA LEU A 448 -11.14 -49.48 -1.57
C LEU A 448 -11.21 -50.50 -2.71
N ALA A 449 -11.92 -50.21 -3.80
CA ALA A 449 -12.19 -51.14 -4.88
C ALA A 449 -11.10 -51.01 -5.97
N PRO A 450 -10.26 -52.04 -6.18
CA PRO A 450 -9.12 -51.89 -7.09
C PRO A 450 -9.55 -51.59 -8.53
N THR A 451 -8.92 -50.57 -9.13
CA THR A 451 -9.10 -50.20 -10.53
C THR A 451 -8.80 -51.39 -11.46
N THR A 452 -9.84 -52.00 -12.03
CA THR A 452 -9.67 -53.11 -12.97
C THR A 452 -9.25 -52.59 -14.36
N THR A 453 -7.98 -52.24 -14.53
CA THR A 453 -7.43 -51.94 -15.87
C THR A 453 -6.17 -52.76 -16.17
N ASN A 454 -6.42 -53.89 -16.85
CA ASN A 454 -5.54 -54.62 -17.79
C ASN A 454 -4.07 -54.89 -17.44
N CYS A 455 -3.77 -56.17 -17.12
CA CYS A 455 -2.46 -56.79 -17.37
C CYS A 455 -2.60 -58.15 -18.07
N CYS A 456 -2.25 -58.14 -19.37
CA CYS A 456 -1.65 -59.20 -20.20
C CYS A 456 -2.35 -60.56 -20.47
N GLY A 457 -2.48 -60.88 -21.77
CA GLY A 457 -2.19 -62.23 -22.27
C GLY A 457 -3.19 -62.81 -23.28
N GLY A 458 -2.90 -62.69 -24.58
CA GLY A 458 -3.67 -63.34 -25.65
C GLY A 458 -3.49 -64.87 -25.72
N GLY A 459 -4.50 -65.55 -26.26
CA GLY A 459 -4.47 -66.97 -26.63
C GLY A 459 -5.79 -67.39 -27.30
N MET A 460 -5.72 -67.83 -28.55
CA MET A 460 -6.84 -68.06 -29.49
C MET A 460 -7.67 -69.35 -29.19
N PRO A 461 -8.62 -69.79 -30.06
CA PRO A 461 -10.05 -69.84 -29.81
C PRO A 461 -10.60 -71.26 -29.55
N ALA A 462 -11.73 -71.38 -28.86
CA ALA A 462 -12.48 -72.64 -28.75
C ALA A 462 -13.89 -72.50 -29.33
N VAL A 463 -14.06 -73.11 -30.50
CA VAL A 463 -15.33 -73.50 -31.11
C VAL A 463 -16.01 -74.54 -30.23
N LEU A 464 -17.32 -74.44 -29.96
CA LEU A 464 -18.28 -75.56 -30.00
C LEU A 464 -19.74 -75.03 -29.84
N PRO A 465 -20.76 -75.79 -30.30
CA PRO A 465 -21.94 -75.25 -30.99
C PRO A 465 -23.26 -75.35 -30.19
N LEU A 466 -24.31 -74.79 -30.82
CA LEU A 466 -25.75 -75.01 -30.62
C LEU A 466 -26.14 -76.31 -29.90
N MET A 467 -27.01 -76.19 -28.88
CA MET A 467 -28.21 -77.05 -28.73
C MET A 467 -29.39 -76.31 -28.05
N ILE A 468 -30.39 -76.05 -28.91
CA ILE A 468 -31.86 -75.99 -28.78
C ILE A 468 -32.50 -76.36 -27.42
N TRP A 469 -33.47 -75.53 -26.99
CA TRP A 469 -34.86 -75.78 -26.50
C TRP A 469 -35.22 -74.61 -25.56
N GLY A 470 -36.34 -73.87 -25.61
CA GLY A 470 -37.57 -73.90 -26.38
C GLY A 470 -38.54 -72.89 -25.73
N TRP A 471 -39.54 -72.45 -26.50
CA TRP A 471 -40.80 -71.77 -26.11
C TRP A 471 -40.71 -70.26 -25.78
N SER A 472 -41.17 -69.36 -26.65
CA SER A 472 -42.56 -69.05 -27.06
C SER A 472 -43.37 -68.34 -25.98
N ARG A 473 -43.53 -67.01 -26.10
CA ARG A 473 -44.80 -66.36 -26.52
C ARG A 473 -44.75 -64.83 -26.34
N THR A 474 -45.06 -64.13 -27.43
CA THR A 474 -45.96 -62.95 -27.56
C THR A 474 -45.81 -61.79 -26.55
N GLY A 475 -45.70 -60.51 -26.91
CA GLY A 475 -45.90 -59.85 -28.18
C GLY A 475 -46.17 -58.35 -27.97
N ARG A 476 -45.87 -57.58 -29.01
CA ARG A 476 -46.49 -56.31 -29.44
C ARG A 476 -46.56 -55.08 -28.51
N LYS A 477 -45.91 -54.05 -29.08
CA LYS A 477 -46.46 -52.73 -29.51
C LYS A 477 -46.28 -51.53 -28.56
N ARG A 478 -45.36 -50.65 -29.01
CA ARG A 478 -45.56 -49.22 -29.34
C ARG A 478 -46.78 -48.54 -28.70
N ARG A 479 -46.52 -47.42 -28.02
CA ARG A 479 -47.16 -46.13 -28.35
C ARG A 479 -46.31 -44.94 -27.91
N ARG A 480 -46.34 -43.95 -28.81
CA ARG A 480 -45.70 -42.61 -28.79
C ARG A 480 -46.53 -41.62 -27.92
N PRO A 481 -46.03 -40.39 -27.72
CA PRO A 481 -46.29 -39.56 -26.53
C PRO A 481 -47.51 -38.64 -26.68
N ARG A 482 -47.86 -37.96 -25.58
CA ARG A 482 -48.69 -36.75 -25.61
C ARG A 482 -48.16 -35.69 -24.64
N SER A 483 -48.07 -34.50 -25.20
CA SER A 483 -47.86 -33.18 -24.63
C SER A 483 -49.09 -32.64 -23.90
N ASN A 484 -48.91 -31.41 -23.40
CA ASN A 484 -49.85 -30.43 -22.81
C ASN A 484 -49.84 -30.50 -21.29
N SER A 485 -49.68 -29.39 -20.57
CA SER A 485 -49.79 -27.96 -20.92
C SER A 485 -49.24 -27.14 -19.77
#